data_AF-A0A0B2WHG7-F1
#
_entry.id   AF-A0A0B2WHG7-F1
#
_cell.length_a   1.000
_cell.length_b   1.000
_cell.length_c   1.000
_cell.angle_alpha   90.00
_cell.angle_beta   90.00
_cell.angle_gamma   90.00
#
_symmetry.space_group_name_H-M   'P 1'
#
loop_
_entity.id
_entity.type
_entity.pdbx_description
1 polymer ?
#
loop_
_entity_poly.entity_id
_entity_poly.type
_entity_poly.pdbx_seq_one_letter_code
_entity_poly.pdbx_strand_id
1 'polypeptide(L)'
;MHEAASSFRAADKKQLARSAGGFAFSQGAAHGKGVGKAYLKTIEMIPCLILRGVQLVAALVVIGFYGNRISSERAGGKGIGVVWLYGVVVGGLSALTAILFALAGAAGSIPFVGGMLKMLKVYRAYPWDATLCVAWLVAFGVFGGLFMKRADSDSYRGSNTAEMKAAMWFDLVNANFWLVSAIYGCFKAFVARKADRMRKRAAQKMFGDDPAAV
;
A
#
# COMPACT_ATOMS: atom_id res chain seq x y z
N MET A 1 -59.38 -30.45 -26.37
CA MET A 1 -58.03 -30.07 -26.87
C MET A 1 -57.66 -28.61 -26.58
N HIS A 2 -58.60 -27.66 -26.56
CA HIS A 2 -58.31 -26.24 -26.28
C HIS A 2 -57.75 -25.94 -24.86
N GLU A 3 -58.15 -26.74 -23.86
CA GLU A 3 -57.80 -26.54 -22.43
C GLU A 3 -56.40 -27.06 -22.06
N ALA A 4 -55.94 -28.11 -22.75
CA ALA A 4 -54.57 -28.62 -22.61
C ALA A 4 -53.55 -27.65 -23.23
N ALA A 5 -53.89 -26.99 -24.34
CA ALA A 5 -53.01 -26.01 -24.99
C ALA A 5 -52.88 -24.71 -24.18
N SER A 6 -53.93 -24.29 -23.47
CA SER A 6 -53.90 -23.09 -22.62
C SER A 6 -53.10 -23.31 -21.33
N SER A 7 -53.21 -24.49 -20.71
CA SER A 7 -52.45 -24.86 -19.51
C SER A 7 -50.95 -25.03 -19.80
N PHE A 8 -50.57 -25.63 -20.94
CA PHE A 8 -49.17 -25.69 -21.37
C PHE A 8 -48.56 -24.30 -21.60
N ARG A 9 -49.28 -23.39 -22.30
CA ARG A 9 -48.84 -22.00 -22.49
C ARG A 9 -48.69 -21.22 -21.18
N ALA A 10 -49.53 -21.50 -20.18
CA ALA A 10 -49.45 -20.86 -18.88
C ALA A 10 -48.27 -21.37 -18.02
N ALA A 11 -47.96 -22.67 -18.10
CA ALA A 11 -46.80 -23.27 -17.45
C ALA A 11 -45.49 -22.72 -18.02
N ASP A 12 -45.41 -22.62 -19.35
CA ASP A 12 -44.24 -22.11 -20.07
C ASP A 12 -43.96 -20.64 -19.73
N LYS A 13 -45.01 -19.80 -19.66
CA LYS A 13 -44.90 -18.40 -19.17
C LYS A 13 -44.39 -18.31 -17.73
N LYS A 14 -44.84 -19.18 -16.83
CA LYS A 14 -44.35 -19.20 -15.43
C LYS A 14 -42.89 -19.63 -15.34
N GLN A 15 -42.45 -20.57 -16.17
CA GLN A 15 -41.08 -21.06 -16.20
C GLN A 15 -40.13 -20.01 -16.79
N LEU A 16 -40.53 -19.37 -17.89
CA LEU A 16 -39.85 -18.21 -18.48
C LEU A 16 -39.73 -17.05 -17.49
N ALA A 17 -40.81 -16.72 -16.76
CA ALA A 17 -40.79 -15.67 -15.76
C ALA A 17 -39.81 -15.98 -14.60
N ARG A 18 -39.73 -17.24 -14.15
CA ARG A 18 -38.72 -17.65 -13.13
C ARG A 18 -37.29 -17.59 -13.66
N SER A 19 -37.04 -18.07 -14.87
CA SER A 19 -35.71 -17.99 -15.48
C SER A 19 -35.26 -16.54 -15.72
N ALA A 20 -36.16 -15.68 -16.19
CA ALA A 20 -35.90 -14.25 -16.35
C ALA A 20 -35.65 -13.58 -15.00
N GLY A 21 -36.43 -13.91 -13.96
CA GLY A 21 -36.22 -13.40 -12.60
C GLY A 21 -34.89 -13.86 -11.99
N GLY A 22 -34.50 -15.12 -12.17
CA GLY A 22 -33.22 -15.66 -11.72
C GLY A 22 -32.03 -15.04 -12.45
N PHE A 23 -32.14 -14.84 -13.77
CA PHE A 23 -31.14 -14.14 -14.56
C PHE A 23 -31.00 -12.67 -14.12
N ALA A 24 -32.10 -11.93 -14.01
CA ALA A 24 -32.10 -10.54 -13.55
C ALA A 24 -31.54 -10.39 -12.13
N PHE A 25 -31.90 -11.30 -11.20
CA PHE A 25 -31.34 -11.32 -9.85
C PHE A 25 -29.84 -11.65 -9.86
N SER A 26 -29.39 -12.63 -10.65
CA SER A 26 -27.98 -12.98 -10.74
C SER A 26 -27.13 -11.87 -11.37
N GLN A 27 -27.67 -11.19 -12.38
CA GLN A 27 -27.03 -10.06 -13.05
C GLN A 27 -27.00 -8.83 -12.13
N GLY A 28 -28.10 -8.54 -11.43
CA GLY A 28 -28.17 -7.51 -10.40
C GLY A 28 -27.23 -7.78 -9.22
N ALA A 29 -27.12 -9.03 -8.76
CA ALA A 29 -26.18 -9.43 -7.71
C ALA A 29 -24.72 -9.36 -8.19
N ALA A 30 -24.43 -9.69 -9.46
CA ALA A 30 -23.11 -9.55 -10.04
C ALA A 30 -22.72 -8.06 -10.20
N HIS A 31 -23.65 -7.23 -10.67
CA HIS A 31 -23.46 -5.79 -10.81
C HIS A 31 -23.27 -5.11 -9.44
N GLY A 32 -24.12 -5.44 -8.46
CA GLY A 32 -24.01 -4.96 -7.07
C GLY A 32 -22.69 -5.37 -6.40
N LYS A 33 -22.22 -6.61 -6.60
CA LYS A 33 -20.88 -7.04 -6.14
C LYS A 33 -19.75 -6.26 -6.84
N GLY A 34 -19.92 -5.93 -8.11
CA GLY A 34 -18.95 -5.14 -8.89
C GLY A 34 -18.83 -3.71 -8.38
N VAL A 35 -19.96 -3.02 -8.25
CA VAL A 35 -20.05 -1.65 -7.73
C VAL A 35 -19.56 -1.58 -6.28
N GLY A 36 -19.98 -2.51 -5.43
CA GLY A 36 -19.54 -2.57 -4.02
C GLY A 36 -18.03 -2.76 -3.88
N LYS A 37 -17.42 -3.62 -4.71
CA LYS A 37 -15.96 -3.80 -4.72
C LYS A 37 -15.23 -2.55 -5.22
N ALA A 38 -15.75 -1.87 -6.23
CA ALA A 38 -15.16 -0.64 -6.73
C ALA A 38 -15.17 0.46 -5.66
N TYR A 39 -16.31 0.64 -4.98
CA TYR A 39 -16.46 1.63 -3.93
C TYR A 39 -15.53 1.38 -2.73
N LEU A 40 -15.49 0.13 -2.24
CA LEU A 40 -14.56 -0.27 -1.17
C LEU A 40 -13.10 -0.01 -1.55
N LYS A 41 -12.74 -0.30 -2.79
CA LYS A 41 -11.38 -0.07 -3.29
C LYS A 41 -11.02 1.41 -3.35
N THR A 42 -11.96 2.27 -3.75
CA THR A 42 -11.76 3.72 -3.78
C THR A 42 -11.57 4.28 -2.37
N ILE A 43 -12.39 3.86 -1.40
CA ILE A 43 -12.24 4.28 0.00
C ILE A 43 -10.89 3.84 0.57
N GLU A 44 -10.45 2.62 0.26
CA GLU A 44 -9.16 2.11 0.71
C GLU A 44 -7.96 2.84 0.06
N MET A 45 -8.16 3.36 -1.15
CA MET A 45 -7.13 4.05 -1.93
C MET A 45 -6.76 5.42 -1.33
N ILE A 46 -7.74 6.16 -0.82
CA ILE A 46 -7.53 7.54 -0.35
C ILE A 46 -6.54 7.60 0.84
N PRO A 47 -6.71 6.83 1.94
CA PRO A 47 -5.74 6.81 3.03
C PRO A 47 -4.36 6.33 2.59
N CYS A 48 -4.30 5.39 1.64
CA CYS A 48 -3.03 4.89 1.10
C CYS A 48 -2.27 6.01 0.37
N LEU A 49 -2.95 6.78 -0.48
CA LEU A 49 -2.33 7.92 -1.18
C LEU A 49 -1.89 9.02 -0.22
N ILE A 50 -2.71 9.34 0.78
CA ILE A 50 -2.34 10.33 1.80
C ILE A 50 -1.08 9.87 2.55
N LEU A 51 -1.06 8.61 3.00
CA LEU A 51 0.07 8.03 3.71
C LEU A 51 1.36 8.06 2.87
N ARG A 52 1.28 7.66 1.59
CA ARG A 52 2.43 7.74 0.66
C ARG A 52 2.83 9.19 0.36
N GLY A 53 1.87 10.10 0.27
CA GLY A 53 2.13 11.53 0.09
C GLY A 53 2.90 12.13 1.26
N VAL A 54 2.50 11.85 2.50
CA VAL A 54 3.22 12.33 3.69
C VAL A 54 4.62 11.73 3.77
N GLN A 55 4.77 10.42 3.48
CA GLN A 55 6.09 9.77 3.43
C GLN A 55 7.02 10.39 2.38
N LEU A 56 6.46 10.77 1.21
CA LEU A 56 7.18 11.44 0.15
C LEU A 56 7.62 12.84 0.58
N VAL A 57 6.72 13.64 1.15
CA VAL A 57 7.04 15.00 1.60
C VAL A 57 8.14 14.97 2.65
N ALA A 58 8.02 14.11 3.66
CA ALA A 58 9.05 13.96 4.69
C ALA A 58 10.40 13.52 4.09
N ALA A 59 10.39 12.60 3.12
CA ALA A 59 11.60 12.18 2.41
C ALA A 59 12.24 13.33 1.63
N LEU A 60 11.46 14.16 0.92
CA LEU A 60 11.95 15.30 0.16
C LEU A 60 12.54 16.39 1.08
N VAL A 61 11.92 16.64 2.24
CA VAL A 61 12.45 17.56 3.25
C VAL A 61 13.85 17.11 3.68
N VAL A 62 14.01 15.83 4.00
CA VAL A 62 15.28 15.24 4.43
C VAL A 62 16.35 15.27 3.32
N ILE A 63 15.96 14.96 2.08
CA ILE A 63 16.84 15.10 0.91
C ILE A 63 17.29 16.56 0.75
N GLY A 64 16.39 17.52 0.95
CA GLY A 64 16.70 18.95 0.89
C GLY A 64 17.73 19.37 1.93
N PHE A 65 17.49 19.06 3.21
CA PHE A 65 18.40 19.40 4.30
C PHE A 65 19.77 18.75 4.12
N TYR A 66 19.83 17.43 4.00
CA TYR A 66 21.10 16.70 3.97
C TYR A 66 21.80 16.79 2.60
N GLY A 67 21.05 16.90 1.50
CA GLY A 67 21.59 17.14 0.17
C GLY A 67 22.26 18.51 0.04
N ASN A 68 21.65 19.55 0.61
CA ASN A 68 22.26 20.88 0.69
C ASN A 68 23.59 20.84 1.46
N ARG A 69 23.67 20.04 2.53
CA ARG A 69 24.92 19.82 3.28
C ARG A 69 26.01 19.14 2.45
N ILE A 70 25.67 18.09 1.70
CA ILE A 70 26.63 17.43 0.80
C ILE A 70 27.13 18.41 -0.26
N SER A 71 26.25 19.22 -0.84
CA SER A 71 26.62 20.21 -1.85
C SER A 71 27.54 21.28 -1.29
N SER A 72 27.22 21.82 -0.10
CA SER A 72 28.05 22.78 0.63
C SER A 72 29.45 22.22 0.96
N GLU A 73 29.54 20.95 1.39
CA GLU A 73 30.81 20.32 1.70
C GLU A 73 31.66 20.05 0.46
N ARG A 74 31.05 19.60 -0.65
CA ARG A 74 31.73 19.43 -1.93
C ARG A 74 32.28 20.75 -2.47
N ALA A 75 31.46 21.82 -2.43
CA ALA A 75 31.86 23.14 -2.89
C ALA A 75 33.00 23.73 -2.03
N GLY A 76 33.00 23.45 -0.73
CA GLY A 76 34.06 23.87 0.19
C GLY A 76 35.32 22.99 0.17
N GLY A 77 35.44 22.03 -0.76
CA GLY A 77 36.59 21.13 -0.87
C GLY A 77 36.74 20.14 0.31
N LYS A 78 35.72 19.98 1.14
CA LYS A 78 35.72 19.05 2.29
C LYS A 78 35.26 17.67 1.83
N GLY A 79 35.80 16.61 2.44
CA GLY A 79 35.32 15.24 2.21
C GLY A 79 33.84 15.09 2.59
N ILE A 80 33.06 14.39 1.78
CA ILE A 80 31.61 14.22 1.96
C ILE A 80 31.32 13.53 3.29
N GLY A 81 30.46 14.14 4.12
CA GLY A 81 29.97 13.50 5.33
C GLY A 81 29.11 12.28 5.01
N VAL A 82 29.59 11.09 5.36
CA VAL A 82 28.87 9.82 5.18
C VAL A 82 27.50 9.82 5.87
N VAL A 83 27.37 10.59 6.96
CA VAL A 83 26.13 10.75 7.72
C VAL A 83 25.04 11.44 6.87
N TRP A 84 25.42 12.51 6.15
CA TRP A 84 24.52 13.21 5.23
C TRP A 84 24.14 12.33 4.06
N LEU A 85 25.12 11.60 3.51
CA LEU A 85 24.90 10.68 2.40
C LEU A 85 23.90 9.58 2.77
N TYR A 86 24.04 9.00 3.97
CA TYR A 86 23.10 8.01 4.48
C TYR A 86 21.67 8.56 4.49
N GLY A 87 21.45 9.75 5.06
CA GLY A 87 20.13 10.39 5.08
C GLY A 87 19.56 10.64 3.69
N VAL A 88 20.37 11.11 2.73
CA VAL A 88 19.95 11.32 1.34
C VAL A 88 19.60 10.01 0.65
N VAL A 89 20.35 8.92 0.87
CA VAL A 89 20.08 7.60 0.27
C VAL A 89 18.78 7.02 0.81
N VAL A 90 18.58 7.05 2.14
CA VAL A 90 17.33 6.58 2.78
C VAL A 90 16.14 7.42 2.32
N GLY A 91 16.30 8.75 2.27
CA GLY A 91 15.30 9.66 1.72
C GLY A 91 14.97 9.35 0.25
N GLY A 92 15.98 9.17 -0.59
CA GLY A 92 15.81 8.86 -2.02
C GLY A 92 15.08 7.53 -2.27
N LEU A 93 15.47 6.46 -1.56
CA LEU A 93 14.78 5.17 -1.62
C LEU A 93 13.32 5.28 -1.16
N SER A 94 13.07 6.07 -0.12
CA SER A 94 11.73 6.30 0.41
C SER A 94 10.87 7.09 -0.57
N ALA A 95 11.40 8.16 -1.16
CA ALA A 95 10.70 8.98 -2.16
C ALA A 95 10.35 8.13 -3.40
N LEU A 96 11.32 7.37 -3.92
CA LEU A 96 11.08 6.46 -5.04
C LEU A 96 10.02 5.42 -4.71
N THR A 97 10.11 4.79 -3.53
CA THR A 97 9.14 3.79 -3.09
C THR A 97 7.74 4.40 -2.96
N ALA A 98 7.62 5.60 -2.35
CA ALA A 98 6.35 6.28 -2.18
C ALA A 98 5.68 6.60 -3.52
N ILE A 99 6.44 7.11 -4.49
CA ILE A 99 5.96 7.38 -5.85
C ILE A 99 5.53 6.08 -6.53
N LEU A 100 6.40 5.07 -6.57
CA LEU A 100 6.10 3.80 -7.23
C LEU A 100 4.88 3.11 -6.64
N PHE A 101 4.71 3.14 -5.31
CA PHE A 101 3.59 2.50 -4.65
C PHE A 101 2.29 3.30 -4.81
N ALA A 102 2.36 4.64 -4.80
CA ALA A 102 1.21 5.49 -5.12
C ALA A 102 0.74 5.25 -6.56
N LEU A 103 1.67 5.21 -7.52
CA LEU A 103 1.38 4.92 -8.92
C LEU A 103 0.86 3.49 -9.12
N ALA A 104 1.46 2.49 -8.46
CA ALA A 104 1.00 1.11 -8.54
C ALA A 104 -0.41 0.94 -7.94
N GLY A 105 -0.72 1.63 -6.84
CA GLY A 105 -2.07 1.70 -6.30
C GLY A 105 -3.04 2.32 -7.32
N ALA A 106 -2.68 3.46 -7.90
CA ALA A 106 -3.52 4.23 -8.82
C ALA A 106 -3.77 3.48 -10.14
N ALA A 107 -2.73 2.90 -10.72
CA ALA A 107 -2.82 2.04 -11.90
C ALA A 107 -3.59 0.75 -11.60
N GLY A 108 -3.43 0.19 -10.38
CA GLY A 108 -4.18 -0.98 -9.93
C GLY A 108 -5.69 -0.74 -9.86
N SER A 109 -6.15 0.50 -9.67
CA SER A 109 -7.58 0.89 -9.75
C SER A 109 -8.16 0.83 -11.16
N ILE A 110 -7.33 0.86 -12.20
CA ILE A 110 -7.77 0.84 -13.60
C ILE A 110 -8.14 -0.60 -13.99
N PRO A 111 -9.40 -0.87 -14.42
CA PRO A 111 -9.87 -2.23 -14.72
C PRO A 111 -9.03 -2.98 -15.77
N PHE A 112 -8.48 -2.25 -16.75
CA PHE A 112 -7.69 -2.81 -17.86
C PHE A 112 -6.25 -3.17 -17.46
N VAL A 113 -5.63 -2.39 -16.56
CA VAL A 113 -4.22 -2.55 -16.13
C VAL A 113 -4.10 -3.43 -14.88
N GLY A 114 -5.15 -3.51 -14.06
CA GLY A 114 -5.18 -4.29 -12.82
C GLY A 114 -4.96 -5.80 -13.00
N GLY A 115 -5.10 -6.32 -14.23
CA GLY A 115 -4.78 -7.72 -14.57
C GLY A 115 -3.27 -8.00 -14.60
N MET A 116 -2.46 -7.07 -15.11
CA MET A 116 -1.01 -7.24 -15.29
C MET A 116 -0.22 -6.98 -14.00
N LEU A 117 -0.70 -6.05 -13.16
CA LEU A 117 -0.10 -5.73 -11.85
C LEU A 117 -0.45 -6.74 -10.73
N LYS A 118 -1.12 -7.87 -11.04
CA LYS A 118 -1.43 -8.93 -10.06
C LYS A 118 -0.19 -9.52 -9.37
N MET A 119 0.98 -9.44 -10.00
CA MET A 119 2.26 -9.90 -9.44
C MET A 119 2.81 -8.96 -8.36
N LEU A 120 2.56 -7.66 -8.47
CA LEU A 120 2.93 -6.63 -7.49
C LEU A 120 1.78 -6.41 -6.52
N LYS A 121 1.44 -7.44 -5.74
CA LYS A 121 0.52 -7.28 -4.62
C LYS A 121 1.20 -6.39 -3.58
N VAL A 122 0.85 -5.10 -3.57
CA VAL A 122 1.38 -4.07 -2.66
C VAL A 122 1.30 -4.52 -1.18
N TYR A 123 0.33 -5.35 -0.79
CA TYR A 123 0.26 -5.91 0.57
C TYR A 123 1.43 -6.84 0.93
N ARG A 124 2.15 -7.38 -0.05
CA ARG A 124 3.34 -8.23 0.12
C ARG A 124 4.62 -7.42 0.32
N ALA A 125 4.55 -6.10 0.14
CA ALA A 125 5.66 -5.18 0.36
C ALA A 125 5.81 -4.75 1.82
N TYR A 126 5.03 -5.30 2.76
CA TYR A 126 5.19 -5.02 4.19
C TYR A 126 6.62 -5.24 4.73
N PRO A 127 7.42 -6.23 4.25
CA PRO A 127 8.81 -6.36 4.69
C PRO A 127 9.67 -5.20 4.20
N TRP A 128 9.38 -4.67 3.00
CA TRP A 128 10.09 -3.51 2.45
C TRP A 128 9.74 -2.23 3.22
N ASP A 129 8.45 -2.02 3.52
CA ASP A 129 8.02 -0.91 4.37
C ASP A 129 8.67 -0.99 5.76
N ALA A 130 8.82 -2.20 6.33
CA ALA A 130 9.53 -2.43 7.59
C ALA A 130 11.04 -2.13 7.47
N THR A 131 11.68 -2.51 6.36
CA THR A 131 13.09 -2.18 6.10
C THR A 131 13.30 -0.66 6.05
N LEU A 132 12.43 0.07 5.34
CA LEU A 132 12.50 1.53 5.29
C LEU A 132 12.24 2.15 6.67
N CYS A 133 11.28 1.62 7.45
CA CYS A 133 11.08 2.03 8.83
C CYS A 133 12.37 1.89 9.66
N VAL A 134 13.04 0.74 9.59
CA VAL A 134 14.29 0.51 10.33
C VAL A 134 15.40 1.46 9.84
N ALA A 135 15.51 1.68 8.53
CA ALA A 135 16.48 2.63 7.99
C ALA A 135 16.25 4.07 8.50
N TRP A 136 14.99 4.51 8.60
CA TRP A 136 14.64 5.80 9.21
C TRP A 136 14.92 5.85 10.71
N LEU A 137 14.70 4.77 11.46
CA LEU A 137 15.07 4.70 12.87
C LEU A 137 16.59 4.75 13.06
N VAL A 138 17.37 4.14 12.18
CA VAL A 138 18.83 4.26 12.17
C VAL A 138 19.25 5.70 11.85
N ALA A 139 18.64 6.35 10.85
CA ALA A 139 18.90 7.76 10.54
C ALA A 139 18.63 8.64 11.78
N PHE A 140 17.44 8.49 12.38
CA PHE A 140 17.05 9.18 13.59
C PHE A 140 18.02 8.91 14.75
N GLY A 141 18.46 7.66 14.96
CA GLY A 141 19.41 7.31 16.02
C GLY A 141 20.77 7.99 15.83
N VAL A 142 21.28 8.01 14.60
CA VAL A 142 22.55 8.67 14.26
C VAL A 142 22.45 10.19 14.44
N PHE A 143 21.42 10.83 13.89
CA PHE A 143 21.23 12.28 14.01
C PHE A 143 20.83 12.71 15.43
N GLY A 144 20.06 11.89 16.14
CA GLY A 144 19.73 12.07 17.55
C GLY A 144 20.96 12.03 18.44
N GLY A 145 21.89 11.09 18.18
CA GLY A 145 23.17 11.03 18.87
C GLY A 145 24.04 12.28 18.65
N LEU A 146 23.95 12.90 17.47
CA LEU A 146 24.73 14.07 17.10
C LEU A 146 24.14 15.40 17.61
N PHE A 147 22.82 15.57 17.51
CA PHE A 147 22.16 16.86 17.65
C PHE A 147 21.33 17.02 18.92
N MET A 148 20.86 15.95 19.55
CA MET A 148 19.90 16.06 20.66
C MET A 148 20.48 16.75 21.90
N LYS A 149 21.76 16.51 22.20
CA LYS A 149 22.47 17.12 23.34
C LYS A 149 23.28 18.36 22.97
N ARG A 150 23.30 18.73 21.69
CA ARG A 150 24.10 19.84 21.17
C ARG A 150 23.33 21.15 21.35
N ALA A 151 24.03 22.18 21.82
CA ALA A 151 23.48 23.53 21.91
C ALA A 151 23.22 24.10 20.50
N ASP A 152 22.19 24.93 20.35
CA ASP A 152 21.82 25.47 19.03
C ASP A 152 22.91 26.35 18.41
N SER A 153 23.75 26.96 19.26
CA SER A 153 24.91 27.77 18.85
C SER A 153 26.12 26.95 18.38
N ASP A 154 26.15 25.63 18.62
CA ASP A 154 27.29 24.78 18.28
C ASP A 154 27.06 24.06 16.95
N SER A 155 27.71 24.54 15.87
CA SER A 155 27.53 24.01 14.51
C SER A 155 28.27 22.68 14.30
N TYR A 156 27.61 21.68 13.70
CA TYR A 156 28.27 20.44 13.27
C TYR A 156 28.58 20.51 11.78
N ARG A 157 29.87 20.44 11.42
CA ARG A 157 30.35 20.53 10.03
C ARG A 157 29.88 21.79 9.28
N GLY A 158 29.50 22.87 9.99
CA GLY A 158 28.92 24.08 9.39
C GLY A 158 27.42 24.00 9.11
N SER A 159 26.70 23.05 9.72
CA SER A 159 25.23 23.00 9.74
C SER A 159 24.67 23.79 10.92
N ASN A 160 23.49 24.38 10.74
CA ASN A 160 22.71 24.98 11.82
C ASN A 160 22.05 23.87 12.65
N THR A 161 22.38 23.80 13.94
CA THR A 161 21.90 22.73 14.83
C THR A 161 20.38 22.75 15.01
N ALA A 162 19.75 23.92 15.04
CA ALA A 162 18.29 24.02 15.17
C ALA A 162 17.56 23.39 13.96
N GLU A 163 18.06 23.66 12.76
CA GLU A 163 17.54 23.07 11.51
C GLU A 163 17.74 21.55 11.49
N MET A 164 18.90 21.07 11.92
CA MET A 164 19.18 19.63 11.96
C MET A 164 18.35 18.90 13.00
N LYS A 165 18.01 19.55 14.13
CA LYS A 165 17.05 19.00 15.10
C LYS A 165 15.66 18.86 14.50
N ALA A 166 15.21 19.83 13.69
CA ALA A 166 13.94 19.72 12.99
C ALA A 166 13.96 18.56 11.98
N ALA A 167 15.01 18.46 11.15
CA ALA A 167 15.19 17.37 10.20
C ALA A 167 15.19 15.98 10.88
N MET A 168 15.88 15.86 12.02
CA MET A 168 15.87 14.65 12.84
C MET A 168 14.45 14.24 13.27
N TRP A 169 13.59 15.18 13.66
CA TRP A 169 12.20 14.86 14.00
C TRP A 169 11.40 14.39 12.78
N PHE A 170 11.68 14.94 11.58
CA PHE A 170 11.10 14.41 10.34
C PHE A 170 11.53 12.96 10.07
N ASP A 171 12.76 12.58 10.42
CA ASP A 171 13.23 11.19 10.32
C ASP A 171 12.34 10.24 11.14
N LEU A 172 12.05 10.62 12.40
CA LEU A 172 11.20 9.82 13.30
C LEU A 172 9.74 9.77 12.84
N VAL A 173 9.18 10.91 12.43
CA VAL A 173 7.81 10.97 11.92
C VAL A 173 7.67 10.08 10.69
N ASN A 174 8.65 10.12 9.78
CA ASN A 174 8.63 9.28 8.60
C ASN A 174 8.75 7.79 8.97
N ALA A 175 9.63 7.43 9.92
CA ALA A 175 9.75 6.09 10.45
C ALA A 175 8.39 5.54 10.93
N ASN A 176 7.63 6.34 11.69
CA ASN A 176 6.31 5.96 12.17
C ASN A 176 5.31 5.70 11.03
N PHE A 177 5.32 6.52 9.98
CA PHE A 177 4.45 6.28 8.82
C PHE A 177 4.82 5.00 8.07
N TRP A 178 6.12 4.71 7.91
CA TRP A 178 6.57 3.43 7.35
C TRP A 178 6.18 2.25 8.23
N LEU A 179 6.24 2.38 9.55
CA LEU A 179 5.78 1.37 10.50
C LEU A 179 4.29 1.09 10.37
N VAL A 180 3.45 2.13 10.35
CA VAL A 180 1.99 1.99 10.17
C VAL A 180 1.68 1.30 8.84
N SER A 181 2.41 1.65 7.77
CA SER A 181 2.27 0.99 6.46
C SER A 181 2.63 -0.50 6.52
N ALA A 182 3.74 -0.83 7.19
CA ALA A 182 4.20 -2.20 7.38
C ALA A 182 3.20 -3.02 8.21
N ILE A 183 2.68 -2.50 9.32
CA ILE A 183 1.67 -3.16 10.16
C ILE A 183 0.39 -3.41 9.35
N TYR A 184 -0.08 -2.41 8.62
CA TYR A 184 -1.28 -2.54 7.79
C TYR A 184 -1.13 -3.60 6.70
N GLY A 185 0.00 -3.59 5.98
CA GLY A 185 0.33 -4.58 4.95
C GLY A 185 0.44 -5.99 5.53
N CYS A 186 1.10 -6.12 6.69
CA CYS A 186 1.24 -7.36 7.44
C CYS A 186 -0.14 -7.93 7.80
N PHE A 187 -0.99 -7.14 8.46
CA PHE A 187 -2.34 -7.56 8.85
C PHE A 187 -3.15 -8.06 7.65
N LYS A 188 -3.20 -7.31 6.54
CA LYS A 188 -3.91 -7.74 5.32
C LYS A 188 -3.33 -9.02 4.72
N ALA A 189 -2.00 -9.17 4.70
CA ALA A 189 -1.36 -10.37 4.19
C ALA A 189 -1.76 -11.61 5.01
N PHE A 190 -1.80 -11.49 6.34
CA PHE A 190 -2.22 -12.59 7.22
C PHE A 190 -3.71 -12.92 7.09
N VAL A 191 -4.58 -11.90 7.02
CA VAL A 191 -6.02 -12.08 6.82
C VAL A 191 -6.31 -12.74 5.47
N ALA A 192 -5.67 -12.28 4.39
CA ALA A 192 -5.83 -12.87 3.06
C ALA A 192 -5.39 -14.35 3.03
N ARG A 193 -4.23 -14.68 3.63
CA ARG A 193 -3.78 -16.07 3.75
C ARG A 193 -4.75 -16.93 4.55
N LYS A 194 -5.36 -16.39 5.61
CA LYS A 194 -6.37 -17.11 6.40
C LYS A 194 -7.64 -17.37 5.59
N ALA A 195 -8.14 -16.36 4.87
CA ALA A 195 -9.30 -16.50 3.99
C ALA A 195 -9.08 -17.52 2.87
N ASP A 196 -7.92 -17.49 2.21
CA ASP A 196 -7.55 -18.45 1.15
C ASP A 196 -7.52 -19.89 1.68
N ARG A 197 -6.98 -20.11 2.90
CA ARG A 197 -6.98 -21.44 3.54
C ARG A 197 -8.40 -21.93 3.84
N MET A 198 -9.27 -21.07 4.36
CA MET A 198 -10.66 -21.43 4.64
C MET A 198 -11.42 -21.76 3.36
N ARG A 199 -11.22 -20.98 2.28
CA ARG A 199 -11.83 -21.24 0.97
C ARG A 199 -11.37 -22.57 0.36
N LYS A 200 -10.08 -22.90 0.47
CA LYS A 200 -9.54 -24.19 0.02
C LYS A 200 -10.16 -25.36 0.80
N ARG A 201 -10.28 -25.24 2.12
CA ARG A 201 -10.92 -26.26 2.98
C ARG A 201 -12.41 -26.44 2.65
N ALA A 202 -13.13 -25.35 2.41
CA ALA A 202 -14.54 -25.41 2.01
C ALA A 202 -14.70 -26.05 0.63
N ALA A 203 -13.87 -25.67 -0.36
CA ALA A 203 -13.87 -26.30 -1.67
C ALA A 203 -13.56 -27.80 -1.58
N GLN A 204 -12.57 -28.21 -0.78
CA GLN A 204 -12.24 -29.62 -0.58
C GLN A 204 -13.41 -30.41 0.02
N LYS A 205 -14.18 -29.84 0.96
CA LYS A 205 -15.38 -30.50 1.50
C LYS A 205 -16.54 -30.58 0.51
N MET A 206 -16.65 -29.64 -0.43
CA MET A 206 -17.76 -29.62 -1.38
C MET A 206 -17.49 -30.47 -2.63
N PHE A 207 -16.22 -30.64 -3.01
CA PHE A 207 -15.82 -31.36 -4.23
C PHE A 207 -14.98 -32.62 -3.98
N GLY A 208 -14.53 -32.84 -2.74
CA GLY A 208 -13.75 -34.02 -2.35
C GLY A 208 -14.60 -35.20 -1.87
N ASP A 209 -15.91 -35.00 -1.69
CA ASP A 209 -16.86 -36.04 -1.27
C ASP A 209 -17.60 -36.67 -2.48
N ASP A 210 -17.18 -36.41 -3.73
CA ASP A 210 -17.76 -37.07 -4.92
C ASP A 210 -17.09 -38.45 -5.13
N PRO A 211 -17.77 -39.58 -4.86
CA PRO A 211 -17.18 -40.92 -4.97
C PRO A 211 -17.00 -41.40 -6.43
N ALA A 212 -17.25 -40.55 -7.43
CA ALA A 212 -17.27 -40.94 -8.84
C ALA A 212 -15.98 -40.59 -9.64
N ALA A 213 -14.86 -40.30 -8.95
CA ALA A 213 -13.55 -40.11 -9.58
C ALA A 213 -12.56 -41.20 -9.13
N VAL A 214 -12.85 -42.46 -9.48
CA VAL A 214 -11.88 -43.56 -9.60
C VAL A 214 -12.09 -44.20 -10.97
#